data_AF-A0AAD9BWF4-F1
#
_entry.id   AF-A0AAD9BWF4-F1
#
_cell.length_a   1.000
_cell.length_b   1.000
_cell.length_c   1.000
_cell.angle_alpha   90.00
_cell.angle_beta   90.00
_cell.angle_gamma   90.00
#
_symmetry.space_group_name_H-M   'P 1'
#
loop_
_entity.id
_entity.type
_entity.pdbx_description
1 polymer ?
#
loop_
_entity_poly.entity_id
_entity_poly.type
_entity_poly.pdbx_seq_one_letter_code
_entity_poly.pdbx_strand_id
1 'polypeptide(L)'
;MFVLCFSVPTVQDEFERKDLSNLCVQCSICTADLKKTYQFCWQCMRKWKGPGPRSDRCGNDGCMNGDLQLLQTCKTLSLPAVEGVADCPSVRVCPTCGMKVEHSQQYCKNIDCPRCHVAFCFVCLKLKSECCKTSSPYKICPSGVAPRQTAIPVWQKK
;
A
#
# COMPACT_ATOMS: atom_id res chain seq x y z
N MET A 1 -15.02 19.25 20.72
CA MET A 1 -15.50 19.42 19.34
C MET A 1 -14.45 18.83 18.41
N PHE A 2 -14.65 17.57 18.05
CA PHE A 2 -13.79 16.79 17.15
C PHE A 2 -14.05 17.26 15.73
N VAL A 3 -13.15 18.06 15.15
CA VAL A 3 -13.33 18.57 13.78
C VAL A 3 -12.64 17.63 12.80
N LEU A 4 -13.44 16.74 12.23
CA LEU A 4 -13.53 16.45 10.79
C LEU A 4 -12.21 16.39 9.98
N CYS A 5 -11.48 15.28 10.06
CA CYS A 5 -10.75 14.75 8.90
C CYS A 5 -11.03 13.26 8.63
N PHE A 6 -11.85 12.59 9.43
CA PHE A 6 -12.14 11.14 9.27
C PHE A 6 -13.58 10.84 8.85
N SER A 7 -14.38 11.84 8.50
CA SER A 7 -15.77 11.62 8.09
C SER A 7 -16.18 12.61 7.00
N VAL A 8 -15.70 12.38 5.79
CA VAL A 8 -16.44 12.70 4.57
C VAL A 8 -16.42 11.43 3.70
N PRO A 9 -17.56 10.76 3.47
CA PRO A 9 -17.63 9.78 2.39
C PRO A 9 -17.54 10.59 1.09
N THR A 10 -16.61 10.22 0.20
CA THR A 10 -16.45 10.65 -1.21
C THR A 10 -15.42 11.71 -1.61
N VAL A 11 -14.50 12.17 -0.75
CA VAL A 11 -13.32 12.92 -1.25
C VAL A 11 -12.03 12.23 -0.83
N GLN A 12 -11.53 11.41 -1.74
CA GLN A 12 -10.17 10.88 -1.75
C GLN A 12 -9.22 12.05 -2.08
N ASP A 13 -9.10 13.03 -1.18
CA ASP A 13 -7.98 13.97 -1.25
C ASP A 13 -6.75 13.18 -0.83
N GLU A 14 -6.02 12.72 -1.84
CA GLU A 14 -4.81 11.92 -1.68
C GLU A 14 -3.76 12.78 -0.99
N PHE A 15 -3.71 12.73 0.34
CA PHE A 15 -2.50 13.13 1.05
C PHE A 15 -1.41 12.17 0.58
N GLU A 16 -0.61 12.58 -0.41
CA GLU A 16 0.59 11.85 -0.78
C GLU A 16 1.74 12.33 0.11
N ARG A 17 2.26 11.42 0.95
CA ARG A 17 3.49 11.68 1.69
C ARG A 17 4.66 11.77 0.71
N LYS A 18 5.18 12.99 0.53
CA LYS A 18 6.33 13.26 -0.34
C LYS A 18 7.63 12.66 0.20
N ASP A 19 7.86 12.70 1.50
CA ASP A 19 9.06 12.17 2.13
C ASP A 19 8.81 10.82 2.81
N LEU A 20 9.11 9.74 2.09
CA LEU A 20 8.99 8.37 2.58
C LEU A 20 9.98 8.02 3.72
N SER A 21 10.99 8.87 3.98
CA SER A 21 11.96 8.69 5.06
C SER A 21 11.57 9.39 6.38
N ASN A 22 10.57 10.27 6.39
CA ASN A 22 10.11 10.90 7.64
C ASN A 22 8.65 10.57 7.99
N LEU A 23 8.44 9.74 9.01
CA LEU A 23 7.10 9.36 9.50
C LEU A 23 6.36 10.53 10.14
N CYS A 24 7.05 11.62 10.52
CA CYS A 24 6.45 12.82 11.08
C CYS A 24 5.99 13.76 9.95
N VAL A 25 4.68 13.82 9.74
CA VAL A 25 4.09 14.66 8.69
C VAL A 25 3.35 15.83 9.33
N GLN A 26 3.64 17.05 8.86
CA GLN A 26 2.88 18.24 9.24
C GLN A 26 1.62 18.32 8.37
N CYS A 27 0.45 18.41 9.00
CA CYS A 27 -0.80 18.66 8.29
C CYS A 27 -1.01 20.17 8.15
N SER A 28 -0.99 20.70 6.93
CA SER A 28 -1.23 22.12 6.65
C SER A 28 -2.63 22.55 7.07
N ILE A 29 -3.64 21.73 6.80
CA ILE A 29 -5.06 21.98 7.14
C ILE A 29 -5.23 22.09 8.66
N CYS A 30 -4.86 21.03 9.41
CA CYS A 30 -4.98 21.07 10.87
C CYS A 30 -4.11 22.16 11.51
N THR A 31 -2.97 22.51 10.90
CA THR A 31 -2.12 23.60 11.40
C THR A 31 -2.82 24.95 11.27
N ALA A 32 -3.51 25.20 10.15
CA ALA A 32 -4.31 26.40 9.93
C ALA A 32 -5.52 26.46 10.89
N ASP A 33 -6.29 25.37 10.99
CA ASP A 33 -7.48 25.30 11.83
C ASP A 33 -7.17 25.47 13.31
N LEU A 34 -6.12 24.81 13.79
CA LEU A 34 -5.71 24.86 15.19
C LEU A 34 -4.84 26.09 15.52
N LYS A 35 -4.47 26.89 14.52
CA LYS A 35 -3.50 28.00 14.63
C LYS A 35 -2.21 27.59 15.35
N LYS A 36 -1.81 26.32 15.20
CA LYS A 36 -0.67 25.71 15.87
C LYS A 36 -0.16 24.57 15.01
N THR A 37 1.16 24.41 14.92
CA THR A 37 1.79 23.28 14.21
C THR A 37 1.20 21.95 14.66
N TYR A 38 0.59 21.24 13.71
CA TYR A 38 0.03 19.91 13.91
C TYR A 38 0.81 18.88 13.11
N GLN A 39 1.42 17.94 13.83
CA GLN A 39 2.17 16.83 13.25
C GLN A 39 1.54 15.50 13.66
N PHE A 40 1.55 14.54 12.74
CA PHE A 40 1.04 13.19 12.96
C PHE A 40 2.03 12.14 12.43
N CYS A 41 1.87 10.91 12.92
CA CYS A 41 2.62 9.76 12.44
C CYS A 41 1.94 9.17 11.20
N TRP A 42 2.69 9.04 10.11
CA TRP A 42 2.18 8.46 8.86
C TRP A 42 1.73 7.00 8.96
N GLN A 43 2.27 6.23 9.92
CA GLN A 43 1.93 4.81 10.06
C GLN A 43 0.59 4.61 10.77
N CYS A 44 0.44 5.24 11.94
CA CYS A 44 -0.73 5.05 12.81
C CYS A 44 -1.74 6.19 12.76
N MET A 45 -1.48 7.23 11.97
CA MET A 45 -2.32 8.44 11.81
C MET A 45 -2.65 9.21 13.10
N ARG A 46 -1.99 8.88 14.22
CA ARG A 46 -2.10 9.57 15.51
C ARG A 46 -1.13 10.75 15.60
N LYS A 47 -1.40 11.70 16.49
CA LYS A 47 -0.51 12.84 16.79
C LYS A 47 0.93 12.36 17.01
N TRP A 48 1.88 13.09 16.45
CA TRP A 48 3.30 12.75 16.57
C TRP A 48 3.76 12.81 18.02
N LYS A 49 4.53 11.79 18.44
CA LYS A 49 5.12 11.67 19.77
C LYS A 49 6.59 11.26 19.60
N GLY A 50 7.50 11.97 20.27
CA GLY A 50 8.95 11.74 20.19
C GLY A 50 9.70 12.73 19.29
N PRO A 51 11.04 12.65 19.22
CA PRO A 51 11.84 13.52 18.38
C PRO A 51 11.55 13.27 16.90
N GLY A 52 11.57 14.30 16.06
CA GLY A 52 11.50 14.19 14.60
C GLY A 52 12.67 14.92 13.96
N PRO A 53 13.03 14.61 12.70
CA PRO A 53 12.45 13.61 11.81
C PRO A 53 12.88 12.17 12.14
N ARG A 54 12.03 11.17 11.90
CA ARG A 54 12.31 9.74 12.12
C ARG A 54 11.63 8.84 11.08
N SER A 55 12.33 7.83 10.57
CA SER A 55 11.83 6.85 9.59
C SER A 55 11.29 5.55 10.19
N ASP A 56 11.73 5.21 11.41
CA ASP A 56 11.64 3.88 11.99
C ASP A 56 10.36 3.67 12.82
N ARG A 57 10.03 4.60 13.73
CA ARG A 57 8.78 4.58 14.53
C ARG A 57 8.50 5.94 15.17
N CYS A 58 7.23 6.19 15.51
CA CYS A 58 6.87 7.24 16.47
C CYS A 58 6.84 6.68 17.91
N GLY A 59 6.67 7.56 18.89
CA GLY A 59 6.57 7.22 20.31
C GLY A 59 5.17 6.83 20.80
N ASN A 60 4.22 6.59 19.90
CA ASN A 60 2.89 6.12 20.27
C ASN A 60 2.92 4.61 20.54
N ASP A 61 2.33 4.20 21.66
CA ASP A 61 2.23 2.78 22.02
C ASP A 61 1.37 2.02 21.01
N GLY A 62 1.85 0.86 20.56
CA GLY A 62 1.20 0.08 19.51
C GLY A 62 1.18 0.74 18.13
N CYS A 63 2.14 1.64 17.82
CA CYS A 63 2.25 2.18 16.47
C CYS A 63 2.48 1.05 15.45
N MET A 64 1.54 0.90 14.53
CA MET A 64 1.61 -0.07 13.44
C MET A 64 1.20 0.61 12.14
N ASN A 65 1.78 0.17 11.03
CA ASN A 65 1.40 0.62 9.69
C ASN A 65 0.09 -0.06 9.27
N GLY A 66 -0.99 0.71 9.10
CA GLY A 66 -2.30 0.19 8.71
C GLY A 66 -2.28 -0.58 7.40
N ASP A 67 -1.42 -0.20 6.45
CA ASP A 67 -1.28 -0.92 5.18
C ASP A 67 -0.62 -2.29 5.38
N LEU A 68 0.38 -2.40 6.27
CA LEU A 68 0.97 -3.69 6.62
C LEU A 68 -0.04 -4.59 7.32
N GLN A 69 -0.84 -4.02 8.24
CA GLN A 69 -1.91 -4.78 8.89
C GLN A 69 -2.90 -5.30 7.85
N LEU A 70 -3.37 -4.46 6.93
CA LEU A 70 -4.27 -4.85 5.85
C LEU A 70 -3.67 -5.95 4.96
N LEU A 71 -2.40 -5.84 4.58
CA LEU A 71 -1.73 -6.89 3.78
C LEU A 71 -1.72 -8.24 4.50
N GLN A 72 -1.59 -8.23 5.83
CA GLN A 72 -1.60 -9.44 6.66
C GLN A 72 -3.00 -10.02 6.87
N THR A 73 -4.04 -9.18 6.95
CA THR A 73 -5.39 -9.61 7.34
C THR A 73 -6.43 -9.58 6.22
N CYS A 74 -6.12 -9.03 5.05
CA CYS A 74 -7.09 -8.95 3.94
C CYS A 74 -7.62 -10.34 3.56
N LYS A 75 -8.86 -10.40 3.09
CA LYS A 75 -9.45 -11.66 2.59
C LYS A 75 -8.62 -12.22 1.42
N THR A 76 -8.91 -13.47 1.06
CA THR A 76 -8.37 -14.06 -0.16
C THR A 76 -9.38 -13.95 -1.31
N LEU A 77 -8.90 -14.14 -2.53
CA LEU A 77 -9.68 -14.23 -3.76
C LEU A 77 -9.08 -15.30 -4.69
N SER A 78 -9.87 -15.72 -5.67
CA SER A 78 -9.43 -16.52 -6.81
C SER A 78 -9.36 -15.65 -8.07
N LEU A 79 -8.63 -16.11 -9.09
CA LEU A 79 -8.63 -15.49 -10.42
C LEU A 79 -9.27 -16.48 -11.41
N PRO A 80 -10.57 -16.37 -11.73
CA PRO A 80 -11.28 -17.38 -12.53
C PRO A 80 -10.68 -17.65 -13.91
N ALA A 81 -10.11 -16.64 -14.55
CA ALA A 81 -9.45 -16.79 -15.86
C ALA A 81 -8.03 -17.39 -15.77
N VAL A 82 -7.53 -17.71 -14.58
CA VAL A 82 -6.20 -18.27 -14.33
C VAL A 82 -6.35 -19.49 -13.43
N GLU A 83 -6.54 -20.64 -14.06
CA GLU A 83 -6.76 -21.91 -13.37
C GLU A 83 -5.64 -22.21 -12.34
N GLY A 84 -6.05 -22.72 -11.17
CA GLY A 84 -5.16 -23.03 -10.06
C GLY A 84 -4.86 -21.87 -9.11
N VAL A 85 -5.30 -20.65 -9.42
CA VAL A 85 -5.15 -19.51 -8.50
C VAL A 85 -6.30 -19.49 -7.49
N ALA A 86 -6.05 -20.05 -6.31
CA ALA A 86 -6.88 -19.96 -5.12
C ALA A 86 -6.12 -19.29 -3.97
N ASP A 87 -6.84 -18.83 -2.95
CA ASP A 87 -6.28 -18.25 -1.73
C ASP A 87 -5.29 -17.09 -1.93
N CYS A 88 -5.43 -16.32 -3.03
CA CYS A 88 -4.59 -15.17 -3.29
C CYS A 88 -5.02 -13.97 -2.43
N PRO A 89 -4.14 -13.29 -1.68
CA PRO A 89 -4.48 -12.06 -0.95
C PRO A 89 -5.20 -11.05 -1.84
N SER A 90 -6.35 -10.54 -1.39
CA SER A 90 -7.19 -9.65 -2.17
C SER A 90 -6.63 -8.24 -2.33
N VAL A 91 -5.74 -7.86 -1.41
CA VAL A 91 -5.00 -6.60 -1.42
C VAL A 91 -3.51 -6.92 -1.46
N ARG A 92 -2.79 -6.25 -2.36
CA ARG A 92 -1.33 -6.30 -2.47
C ARG A 92 -0.76 -4.90 -2.58
N VAL A 93 0.55 -4.74 -2.48
CA VAL A 93 1.24 -3.49 -2.83
C VAL A 93 2.15 -3.71 -4.04
N CYS A 94 2.22 -2.70 -4.89
CA CYS A 94 3.11 -2.67 -6.05
C CYS A 94 4.56 -2.94 -5.61
N PRO A 95 5.26 -3.90 -6.24
CA PRO A 95 6.63 -4.27 -5.86
C PRO A 95 7.64 -3.14 -6.13
N THR A 96 7.27 -2.13 -6.92
CA THR A 96 8.15 -1.01 -7.29
C THR A 96 7.93 0.21 -6.41
N CYS A 97 6.69 0.65 -6.23
CA CYS A 97 6.39 1.93 -5.57
C CYS A 97 5.59 1.82 -4.28
N GLY A 98 5.17 0.60 -3.89
CA GLY A 98 4.46 0.36 -2.63
C GLY A 98 3.01 0.81 -2.61
N MET A 99 2.46 1.28 -3.73
CA MET A 99 1.04 1.61 -3.84
C MET A 99 0.16 0.37 -3.66
N LYS A 100 -0.86 0.46 -2.81
CA LYS A 100 -1.89 -0.58 -2.65
C LYS A 100 -2.65 -0.79 -3.96
N VAL A 101 -2.94 -2.05 -4.25
CA VAL A 101 -3.64 -2.50 -5.45
C VAL A 101 -4.59 -3.63 -5.11
N GLU A 102 -5.64 -3.76 -5.90
CA GLU A 102 -6.59 -4.86 -5.89
C GLU A 102 -6.74 -5.41 -7.30
N HIS A 103 -7.17 -6.67 -7.43
CA HIS A 103 -7.45 -7.29 -8.71
C HIS A 103 -8.96 -7.30 -8.95
N SER A 104 -9.40 -6.92 -10.16
CA SER A 104 -10.81 -6.93 -10.55
C SER A 104 -11.42 -8.34 -10.66
N GLN A 105 -10.60 -9.39 -10.47
CA GLN A 105 -10.87 -10.80 -10.78
C GLN A 105 -11.26 -11.06 -12.26
N GLN A 106 -11.17 -10.05 -13.12
CA GLN A 106 -11.40 -10.18 -14.56
C GLN A 106 -10.05 -10.30 -15.27
N TYR A 107 -10.03 -11.02 -16.39
CA TYR A 107 -8.86 -11.18 -17.26
C TYR A 107 -7.66 -11.84 -16.57
N CYS A 108 -6.45 -11.57 -17.09
CA CYS A 108 -5.22 -12.27 -16.73
C CYS A 108 -4.67 -11.87 -15.35
N LYS A 109 -3.64 -12.59 -14.89
CA LYS A 109 -2.97 -12.35 -13.58
C LYS A 109 -2.15 -11.06 -13.46
N ASN A 110 -2.05 -10.26 -14.53
CA ASN A 110 -1.19 -9.08 -14.57
C ASN A 110 -2.01 -7.79 -14.46
N ILE A 111 -1.51 -6.84 -13.67
CA ILE A 111 -2.13 -5.52 -13.49
C ILE A 111 -1.09 -4.42 -13.70
N ASP A 112 -1.56 -3.22 -14.04
CA ASP A 112 -0.76 -2.02 -14.12
C ASP A 112 -0.89 -1.20 -12.84
N CYS A 113 0.23 -0.80 -12.25
CA CYS A 113 0.19 0.07 -11.07
C CYS A 113 -0.30 1.48 -11.45
N PRO A 114 -1.36 2.02 -10.83
CA PRO A 114 -1.89 3.32 -11.24
C PRO A 114 -0.95 4.49 -10.92
N ARG A 115 -0.02 4.34 -9.95
CA ARG A 115 0.96 5.40 -9.62
C ARG A 115 2.24 5.38 -10.44
N CYS A 116 2.80 4.20 -10.73
CA CYS A 116 4.09 4.12 -11.42
C CYS A 116 4.01 3.47 -12.80
N HIS A 117 2.82 3.06 -13.23
CA HIS A 117 2.53 2.43 -14.54
C HIS A 117 3.35 1.17 -14.85
N VAL A 118 4.04 0.61 -13.86
CA VAL A 118 4.74 -0.67 -14.00
C VAL A 118 3.73 -1.80 -13.95
N ALA A 119 3.76 -2.66 -14.97
CA ALA A 119 3.00 -3.90 -15.04
C ALA A 119 3.65 -5.00 -14.20
N PHE A 120 2.90 -5.66 -13.34
CA PHE A 120 3.39 -6.78 -12.54
C PHE A 120 2.33 -7.88 -12.38
N CYS A 121 2.76 -9.06 -11.96
CA CYS A 121 1.90 -10.19 -11.68
C CYS A 121 1.28 -10.04 -10.29
N PHE A 122 -0.04 -9.94 -10.21
CA PHE A 122 -0.76 -9.91 -8.94
C PHE A 122 -0.59 -11.22 -8.17
N VAL A 123 -0.38 -12.34 -8.85
CA VAL A 123 -0.22 -13.65 -8.18
C VAL A 123 1.16 -13.81 -7.54
N CYS A 124 2.24 -13.58 -8.28
CA CYS A 124 3.61 -13.85 -7.80
C CYS A 124 4.43 -12.61 -7.43
N LEU A 125 3.86 -11.40 -7.57
CA LEU A 125 4.49 -10.09 -7.28
C LEU A 125 5.74 -9.75 -8.11
N LYS A 126 6.15 -10.57 -9.07
CA LYS A 126 7.23 -10.26 -10.03
C LYS A 126 6.73 -9.32 -11.12
N LEU A 127 7.65 -8.57 -11.72
CA LEU A 127 7.35 -7.74 -12.88
C LEU A 127 6.78 -8.59 -14.02
N LYS A 128 5.88 -8.04 -14.83
CA LYS A 128 5.28 -8.75 -15.96
C LYS A 128 6.35 -9.27 -16.91
N SER A 129 7.38 -8.46 -17.16
CA SER A 129 8.56 -8.81 -17.98
C SER A 129 9.37 -9.98 -17.42
N GLU A 130 9.29 -10.25 -16.12
CA GLU A 130 9.99 -11.36 -15.47
C GLU A 130 9.11 -12.61 -15.37
N CYS A 131 7.86 -12.47 -14.91
CA CYS A 131 6.97 -13.62 -14.76
C CYS A 131 6.59 -14.25 -16.10
N CYS A 132 6.47 -13.44 -17.15
CA CYS A 132 6.11 -13.93 -18.48
C CYS A 132 7.22 -14.72 -19.17
N LYS A 133 8.45 -14.71 -18.63
CA LYS A 133 9.54 -15.59 -19.11
C LYS A 133 9.25 -17.07 -18.82
N THR A 134 8.48 -17.37 -17.76
CA THR A 134 8.24 -18.74 -17.31
C THR A 134 6.77 -19.13 -17.27
N SER A 135 5.82 -18.20 -17.46
CA SER A 135 4.39 -18.51 -17.50
C SER A 135 3.56 -17.43 -18.19
N SER A 136 2.61 -17.83 -19.04
CA SER A 136 1.74 -16.92 -19.78
C SER A 136 0.75 -16.16 -18.87
N PRO A 137 0.14 -15.04 -19.33
CA PRO A 137 -0.76 -14.23 -18.51
C PRO A 137 -1.97 -14.99 -17.93
N TYR A 138 -2.47 -16.01 -18.63
CA TYR A 138 -3.64 -16.80 -18.23
C TYR A 138 -3.29 -18.14 -17.56
N LYS A 139 -2.01 -18.39 -17.27
CA LYS A 139 -1.56 -19.58 -16.54
C LYS A 139 -1.00 -19.19 -15.19
N ILE A 140 -1.18 -20.02 -14.18
CA ILE A 140 -0.55 -19.81 -12.87
C ILE A 140 0.99 -19.77 -13.00
N CYS A 141 1.65 -19.00 -12.15
CA CYS A 141 3.10 -18.97 -12.08
C CYS A 141 3.64 -20.28 -11.48
N PRO A 142 4.79 -20.82 -11.91
CA PRO A 142 5.40 -22.02 -11.31
C PRO A 142 5.67 -21.88 -9.81
N SER A 143 5.93 -20.65 -9.35
CA SER A 143 6.09 -20.31 -7.93
C SER A 143 4.78 -20.29 -7.14
N GLY A 144 3.64 -20.52 -7.79
CA GLY A 144 2.31 -20.35 -7.20
C GLY A 144 2.00 -18.90 -6.78
N VAL A 145 1.06 -18.78 -5.85
CA VAL A 145 0.66 -17.54 -5.19
C VAL A 145 1.75 -17.09 -4.22
N ALA A 146 2.25 -15.87 -4.36
CA ALA A 146 3.21 -15.30 -3.43
C ALA A 146 2.58 -15.07 -2.05
N PRO A 147 3.36 -15.22 -0.96
CA PRO A 147 2.88 -14.97 0.40
C PRO A 147 2.44 -13.51 0.60
N ARG A 148 1.77 -13.26 1.73
CA ARG A 148 1.38 -11.92 2.16
C ARG A 148 2.63 -11.05 2.36
N GLN A 149 2.59 -9.84 1.82
CA GLN A 149 3.71 -8.90 1.92
C GLN A 149 3.87 -8.40 3.36
N THR A 150 5.09 -8.49 3.88
CA THR A 150 5.46 -8.06 5.25
C THR A 150 6.15 -6.70 5.27
N ALA A 151 6.46 -6.14 4.11
CA ALA A 151 7.11 -4.84 3.94
C ALA A 151 6.51 -4.10 2.74
N ILE A 152 6.60 -2.76 2.76
CA ILE A 152 6.21 -1.87 1.67
C ILE A 152 7.50 -1.32 1.06
N PRO A 153 7.74 -1.48 -0.25
CA PRO A 153 8.96 -0.97 -0.88
C PRO A 153 8.98 0.56 -0.87
N VAL A 154 10.17 1.13 -0.70
CA VAL A 154 10.39 2.58 -0.83
C VAL A 154 10.58 2.90 -2.31
N TRP A 155 9.74 3.78 -2.84
CA TRP A 155 9.85 4.17 -4.25
C TRP A 155 11.06 5.06 -4.49
N GLN A 156 12.09 4.50 -5.13
CA GLN A 156 13.27 5.24 -5.58
C GLN A 156 12.99 5.82 -6.97
N LYS A 157 12.47 7.04 -7.05
CA LYS A 157 12.40 7.77 -8.33
C LYS A 157 13.83 8.16 -8.73
N LYS A 158 14.23 7.77 -9.93
CA LYS A 158 15.45 8.31 -10.56
C LYS A 158 15.17 9.71 -11.10
#